data_AF-A0A7S2SAZ0-F1
#
_entry.id   AF-A0A7S2SAZ0-F1
#
_cell.length_a   1.000
_cell.length_b   1.000
_cell.length_c   1.000
_cell.angle_alpha   90.00
_cell.angle_beta   90.00
_cell.angle_gamma   90.00
#
_symmetry.space_group_name_H-M   'P 1'
#
loop_
_entity.id
_entity.type
_entity.pdbx_description
1 polymer ?
#
loop_
_entity_poly.entity_id
_entity_poly.type
_entity_poly.pdbx_seq_one_letter_code
_entity_poly.pdbx_strand_id
1 'polypeptide(L)'
;GSGDWELDFSIPSGVQVSAANAGDLLLNINGGVFNGCLTFILESRLGETRSEEFVTLFEASLEQIARVGAMYNGQNLLDLCHNPADKRMLKPFSSSHEKDAKLFLFHGGGTGCECFAEFSKVFENDFDCIGVDSFNILNPLHMTDSLIGLARIYAGEIYPRIMHVKEPVHLCGWSLGGRIALQTAAMLEDKG
;
A
#
# COMPACT_ATOMS: atom_id res chain seq x y z
N GLY A 1 14.42 -11.94 -43.78
CA GLY A 1 14.18 -12.41 -42.41
C GLY A 1 13.63 -11.25 -41.64
N SER A 2 12.33 -11.23 -41.40
CA SER A 2 11.62 -10.10 -40.79
C SER A 2 10.55 -10.70 -39.91
N GLY A 3 10.70 -10.52 -38.59
CA GLY A 3 9.83 -11.11 -37.59
C GLY A 3 8.42 -10.52 -37.65
N ASP A 4 7.46 -11.37 -37.27
CA ASP A 4 6.03 -11.08 -37.15
C ASP A 4 5.73 -10.15 -35.95
N TRP A 5 6.17 -8.90 -36.01
CA TRP A 5 5.79 -7.89 -35.01
C TRP A 5 5.89 -6.46 -35.56
N GLU A 6 5.02 -5.59 -35.04
CA GLU A 6 4.91 -4.16 -35.34
C GLU A 6 4.67 -3.38 -34.04
N LEU A 7 5.09 -2.11 -34.01
CA LEU A 7 4.76 -1.18 -32.93
C LEU A 7 3.57 -0.30 -33.36
N ASP A 8 2.43 -0.46 -32.69
CA ASP A 8 1.23 0.34 -32.90
C ASP A 8 1.13 1.47 -31.85
N PHE A 9 1.19 2.71 -32.33
CA PHE A 9 1.13 3.93 -31.51
C PHE A 9 -0.26 4.56 -31.46
N SER A 10 -1.28 3.92 -32.04
CA SER A 10 -2.65 4.43 -32.11
C SER A 10 -3.48 4.18 -30.84
N ILE A 11 -2.96 3.37 -29.90
CA ILE A 11 -3.64 2.99 -28.66
C ILE A 11 -2.98 3.68 -27.46
N PRO A 12 -3.73 4.41 -26.62
CA PRO A 12 -3.20 4.98 -25.38
C PRO A 12 -2.65 3.90 -24.45
N SER A 13 -1.47 4.13 -23.88
CA SER A 13 -0.87 3.26 -22.88
C SER A 13 -1.79 3.13 -21.65
N GLY A 14 -1.94 1.92 -21.10
CA GLY A 14 -2.75 1.65 -19.91
C GLY A 14 -4.20 1.20 -20.15
N VAL A 15 -4.66 1.13 -21.41
CA VAL A 15 -5.98 0.57 -21.76
C VAL A 15 -5.88 -0.95 -21.94
N GLN A 16 -6.78 -1.69 -21.29
CA GLN A 16 -6.85 -3.15 -21.46
C GLN A 16 -7.44 -3.49 -22.83
N VAL A 17 -6.57 -3.93 -23.75
CA VAL A 17 -6.94 -4.28 -25.14
C VAL A 17 -7.26 -5.75 -25.34
N SER A 18 -6.98 -6.61 -24.35
CA SER A 18 -7.23 -8.06 -24.39
C SER A 18 -7.45 -8.61 -22.98
N ALA A 19 -8.20 -9.71 -22.87
CA ALA A 19 -8.36 -10.46 -21.62
C ALA A 19 -7.02 -10.99 -21.08
N ALA A 20 -6.03 -11.24 -21.96
CA ALA A 20 -4.68 -11.65 -21.57
C ALA A 20 -3.82 -10.51 -21.00
N ASN A 21 -4.25 -9.25 -21.15
CA ASN A 21 -3.59 -8.05 -20.62
C ASN A 21 -4.28 -7.53 -19.34
N ALA A 22 -5.09 -8.36 -18.69
CA ALA A 22 -5.69 -8.06 -17.40
C ALA A 22 -4.62 -8.13 -16.31
N GLY A 23 -3.87 -7.05 -16.11
CA GLY A 23 -3.16 -6.88 -14.84
C GLY A 23 -4.19 -6.64 -13.75
N ASP A 24 -4.21 -7.48 -12.70
CA ASP A 24 -5.16 -7.35 -11.57
C ASP A 24 -4.95 -6.06 -10.77
N LEU A 25 -3.84 -5.35 -10.98
CA LEU A 25 -3.47 -4.16 -10.25
C LEU A 25 -4.06 -2.90 -10.91
N LEU A 26 -4.88 -2.19 -10.15
CA LEU A 26 -5.46 -0.89 -10.53
C LEU A 26 -4.39 0.22 -10.60
N LEU A 27 -3.33 0.07 -9.80
CA LEU A 27 -2.18 0.96 -9.71
C LEU A 27 -0.96 0.12 -9.30
N ASN A 28 0.14 0.22 -10.04
CA ASN A 28 1.39 -0.47 -9.77
C ASN A 28 2.55 0.53 -9.85
N ILE A 29 3.38 0.55 -8.80
CA ILE A 29 4.49 1.50 -8.66
C ILE A 29 5.74 0.70 -8.36
N ASN A 30 6.69 0.71 -9.30
CA ASN A 30 7.96 0.03 -9.13
C ASN A 30 9.09 1.06 -9.05
N GLY A 31 9.76 1.08 -7.90
CA GLY A 31 10.97 1.89 -7.70
C GLY A 31 12.23 1.11 -8.05
N GLY A 32 13.19 1.76 -8.70
CA GLY A 32 14.52 1.21 -8.98
C GLY A 32 15.57 2.31 -9.06
N VAL A 33 16.86 1.96 -8.93
CA VAL A 33 17.96 2.90 -9.12
C VAL A 33 18.47 2.76 -10.56
N PHE A 34 18.29 3.80 -11.36
CA PHE A 34 18.75 3.86 -12.74
C PHE A 34 19.68 5.07 -12.90
N ASN A 35 20.88 4.84 -13.44
CA ASN A 35 21.92 5.88 -13.60
C ASN A 35 22.24 6.67 -12.31
N GLY A 36 22.15 6.02 -11.15
CA GLY A 36 22.42 6.65 -9.86
C GLY A 36 21.26 7.49 -9.30
N CYS A 37 20.11 7.52 -9.98
CA CYS A 37 18.91 8.20 -9.53
C CYS A 37 17.84 7.18 -9.13
N LEU A 38 17.12 7.47 -8.05
CA LEU A 38 15.89 6.74 -7.74
C LEU A 38 14.85 7.12 -8.79
N THR A 39 14.30 6.12 -9.47
CA THR A 39 13.27 6.27 -10.50
C THR A 39 12.08 5.40 -10.14
N PHE A 40 10.89 5.90 -10.39
CA PHE A 40 9.65 5.16 -10.20
C PHE A 40 8.95 4.98 -11.54
N ILE A 41 8.51 3.77 -11.81
CA ILE A 41 7.67 3.42 -12.96
C ILE A 41 6.25 3.24 -12.42
N LEU A 42 5.33 4.07 -12.93
CA LEU A 42 3.92 4.03 -12.59
C LEU A 42 3.14 3.37 -13.73
N GLU A 43 2.44 2.29 -13.42
CA GLU A 43 1.40 1.73 -14.27
C GLU A 43 0.06 2.01 -13.60
N SER A 44 -0.76 2.86 -14.21
CA SER A 44 -2.05 3.28 -13.66
C SER A 44 -3.19 2.90 -14.59
N ARG A 45 -4.28 2.42 -13.99
CA ARG A 45 -5.57 2.18 -14.66
C ARG A 45 -6.68 3.09 -14.12
N LEU A 46 -6.34 4.13 -13.34
CA LEU A 46 -7.28 5.03 -12.66
C LEU A 46 -7.93 6.09 -13.58
N GLY A 47 -7.58 6.13 -14.87
CA GLY A 47 -7.91 7.22 -15.78
C GLY A 47 -6.91 8.38 -15.66
N GLU A 48 -6.77 9.18 -16.72
CA GLU A 48 -5.71 10.21 -16.85
C GLU A 48 -5.71 11.20 -15.68
N THR A 49 -6.85 11.88 -15.42
CA THR A 49 -6.97 12.89 -14.36
C THR A 49 -6.61 12.34 -12.98
N ARG A 50 -7.11 11.16 -12.60
CA ARG A 50 -6.80 10.56 -11.29
C ARG A 50 -5.36 10.07 -11.21
N SER A 51 -4.77 9.67 -12.34
CA SER A 51 -3.36 9.28 -12.39
C SER A 51 -2.45 10.49 -12.21
N GLU A 52 -2.79 11.63 -12.81
CA GLU A 52 -2.06 12.89 -12.65
C GLU A 52 -2.17 13.45 -11.23
N GLU A 53 -3.36 13.41 -10.63
CA GLU A 53 -3.56 13.77 -9.22
C GLU A 53 -2.70 12.87 -8.32
N PHE A 54 -2.72 11.55 -8.57
CA PHE A 54 -1.89 10.60 -7.83
C PHE A 54 -0.39 10.92 -7.99
N VAL A 55 0.11 11.12 -9.21
CA VAL A 55 1.52 11.44 -9.48
C VAL A 55 1.93 12.72 -8.74
N THR A 56 1.11 13.77 -8.83
CA THR A 56 1.40 15.05 -8.17
C THR A 56 1.54 14.88 -6.66
N LEU A 57 0.61 14.15 -6.03
CA LEU A 57 0.65 13.88 -4.59
C LEU A 57 1.82 12.96 -4.21
N PHE A 58 2.12 11.97 -5.04
CA PHE A 58 3.22 11.04 -4.85
C PHE A 58 4.58 11.75 -4.93
N GLU A 59 4.79 12.63 -5.91
CA GLU A 59 5.99 13.46 -6.04
C GLU A 59 6.16 14.39 -4.84
N ALA A 60 5.11 15.11 -4.44
CA ALA A 60 5.15 15.98 -3.26
C ALA A 60 5.52 15.20 -1.98
N SER A 61 5.01 13.98 -1.83
CA SER A 61 5.33 13.10 -0.71
C SER A 61 6.80 12.65 -0.73
N LEU A 62 7.33 12.28 -1.91
CA LEU A 62 8.73 11.91 -2.07
C LEU A 62 9.68 13.08 -1.77
N GLU A 63 9.35 14.29 -2.21
CA GLU A 63 10.11 15.48 -1.88
C GLU A 63 10.14 15.75 -0.38
N GLN A 64 9.00 15.61 0.30
CA GLN A 64 8.93 15.79 1.74
C GLN A 64 9.82 14.77 2.46
N ILE A 65 9.75 13.50 2.08
CA ILE A 65 10.59 12.43 2.64
C ILE A 65 12.07 12.71 2.38
N ALA A 66 12.43 13.14 1.16
CA ALA A 66 13.82 13.48 0.82
C ALA A 66 14.34 14.67 1.63
N ARG A 67 13.52 15.71 1.83
CA ARG A 67 13.86 16.88 2.66
C ARG A 67 14.06 16.48 4.12
N VAL A 68 13.12 15.72 4.68
CA VAL A 68 13.20 15.19 6.04
C VAL A 68 14.46 14.32 6.16
N GLY A 69 14.66 13.35 5.28
CA GLY A 69 15.83 12.47 5.29
C GLY A 69 17.16 13.22 5.18
N ALA A 70 17.23 14.29 4.39
CA ALA A 70 18.41 15.15 4.30
C ALA A 70 18.70 15.94 5.60
N MET A 71 17.66 16.29 6.37
CA MET A 71 17.81 16.94 7.69
C MET A 71 18.33 15.99 8.77
N TYR A 72 18.10 14.67 8.63
CA TYR A 72 18.39 13.67 9.66
C TYR A 72 19.59 12.76 9.34
N ASN A 73 20.60 13.29 8.63
CA ASN A 73 21.81 12.59 8.18
C ASN A 73 22.57 11.86 9.33
N GLY A 74 22.09 10.68 9.73
CA GLY A 74 22.66 9.85 10.80
C GLY A 74 21.71 9.42 11.94
N GLN A 75 20.44 9.81 11.97
CA GLN A 75 19.44 9.28 12.92
C GLN A 75 18.34 8.51 12.19
N ASN A 76 17.99 7.33 12.70
CA ASN A 76 17.00 6.44 12.10
C ASN A 76 15.66 7.18 11.93
N LEU A 77 15.21 7.36 10.68
CA LEU A 77 13.87 7.86 10.34
C LEU A 77 12.74 7.05 11.04
N LEU A 78 13.03 5.81 11.43
CA LEU A 78 12.15 4.95 12.23
C LEU A 78 11.74 5.58 13.57
N ASP A 79 12.61 6.39 14.18
CA ASP A 79 12.38 6.92 15.53
C ASP A 79 11.49 8.18 15.56
N LEU A 80 11.29 8.83 14.41
CA LEU A 80 10.53 10.10 14.32
C LEU A 80 9.04 9.89 14.04
N CYS A 81 8.66 8.74 13.48
CA CYS A 81 7.28 8.47 13.09
C CYS A 81 6.63 7.34 13.91
N HIS A 82 7.41 6.56 14.64
CA HIS A 82 6.89 5.65 15.64
C HIS A 82 6.65 6.40 16.96
N ASN A 83 5.41 6.34 17.47
CA ASN A 83 5.22 6.47 18.91
C ASN A 83 5.53 5.08 19.52
N PRO A 84 6.70 4.85 20.14
CA PRO A 84 7.07 3.53 20.67
C PRO A 84 6.16 3.05 21.79
N ALA A 85 5.30 3.91 22.35
CA ALA A 85 4.28 3.54 23.32
C ALA A 85 3.02 2.91 22.66
N ASP A 86 2.72 3.24 21.40
CA ASP A 86 1.56 2.70 20.70
C ASP A 86 1.89 1.37 20.02
N LYS A 87 1.64 0.28 20.76
CA LYS A 87 1.90 -1.09 20.31
C LYS A 87 0.74 -1.72 19.51
N ARG A 88 -0.25 -0.93 19.11
CA ARG A 88 -1.40 -1.45 18.36
C ARG A 88 -0.99 -1.75 16.93
N MET A 89 -1.30 -2.96 16.48
CA MET A 89 -1.07 -3.39 15.10
C MET A 89 -2.05 -2.74 14.12
N LEU A 90 -3.30 -2.53 14.54
CA LEU A 90 -4.29 -1.82 13.74
C LEU A 90 -4.44 -0.41 14.27
N LYS A 91 -4.06 0.56 13.43
CA LYS A 91 -4.00 1.98 13.78
C LYS A 91 -5.08 2.74 13.02
N PRO A 92 -6.04 3.36 13.72
CA PRO A 92 -7.05 4.16 13.06
C PRO A 92 -6.45 5.40 12.39
N PHE A 93 -6.81 5.64 11.13
CA PHE A 93 -6.51 6.91 10.44
C PHE A 93 -7.75 7.81 10.33
N SER A 94 -8.94 7.23 10.15
CA SER A 94 -10.17 8.00 10.14
C SER A 94 -10.48 8.59 11.53
N SER A 95 -11.05 9.79 11.56
CA SER A 95 -11.50 10.42 12.80
C SER A 95 -12.77 9.78 13.39
N SER A 96 -13.53 9.03 12.58
CA SER A 96 -14.67 8.20 12.99
C SER A 96 -14.55 6.77 12.43
N HIS A 97 -14.90 5.78 13.25
CA HIS A 97 -14.79 4.33 12.93
C HIS A 97 -16.14 3.65 12.70
N GLU A 98 -17.15 4.44 12.38
CA GLU A 98 -18.53 3.96 12.29
C GLU A 98 -18.95 3.56 10.88
N LYS A 99 -18.10 3.80 9.87
CA LYS A 99 -18.42 3.43 8.48
C LYS A 99 -18.28 1.93 8.28
N ASP A 100 -19.25 1.32 7.59
CA ASP A 100 -19.19 -0.09 7.24
C ASP A 100 -18.12 -0.38 6.18
N ALA A 101 -17.90 0.52 5.23
CA ALA A 101 -16.84 0.37 4.23
C ALA A 101 -15.46 0.52 4.90
N LYS A 102 -14.68 -0.57 4.93
CA LYS A 102 -13.35 -0.61 5.55
C LYS A 102 -12.23 -0.58 4.51
N LEU A 103 -11.17 0.18 4.79
CA LEU A 103 -9.94 0.21 4.00
C LEU A 103 -8.72 -0.06 4.90
N PHE A 104 -8.09 -1.22 4.74
CA PHE A 104 -6.88 -1.61 5.46
C PHE A 104 -5.62 -1.26 4.67
N LEU A 105 -4.70 -0.53 5.31
CA LEU A 105 -3.50 0.06 4.69
C LEU A 105 -2.23 -0.61 5.24
N PHE A 106 -1.70 -1.58 4.50
CA PHE A 106 -0.59 -2.45 4.93
C PHE A 106 0.78 -1.79 4.77
N HIS A 107 1.53 -1.79 5.88
CA HIS A 107 2.89 -1.25 5.96
C HIS A 107 3.85 -1.78 4.87
N GLY A 108 4.88 -0.99 4.58
CA GLY A 108 5.96 -1.35 3.66
C GLY A 108 7.07 -2.19 4.32
N GLY A 109 8.07 -2.58 3.54
CA GLY A 109 9.23 -3.31 4.06
C GLY A 109 10.07 -2.44 4.99
N GLY A 110 10.25 -2.88 6.24
CA GLY A 110 11.08 -2.19 7.22
C GLY A 110 10.50 -0.88 7.76
N THR A 111 9.22 -0.57 7.51
CA THR A 111 8.52 0.61 8.02
C THR A 111 7.23 0.23 8.72
N GLY A 112 6.59 1.17 9.42
CA GLY A 112 5.22 1.00 9.86
C GLY A 112 4.19 1.52 8.84
N CYS A 113 2.94 1.63 9.26
CA CYS A 113 1.83 2.11 8.41
C CYS A 113 1.71 3.64 8.34
N GLU A 114 2.51 4.40 9.10
CA GLU A 114 2.48 5.87 9.18
C GLU A 114 2.55 6.58 7.83
N CYS A 115 3.18 5.97 6.82
CA CYS A 115 3.30 6.51 5.47
C CYS A 115 1.94 6.73 4.79
N PHE A 116 0.88 6.12 5.29
CA PHE A 116 -0.47 6.28 4.79
C PHE A 116 -1.24 7.45 5.41
N ALA A 117 -0.70 8.19 6.38
CA ALA A 117 -1.47 9.22 7.10
C ALA A 117 -2.07 10.32 6.21
N GLU A 118 -1.34 10.77 5.18
CA GLU A 118 -1.88 11.73 4.21
C GLU A 118 -2.75 11.04 3.14
N PHE A 119 -2.34 9.85 2.70
CA PHE A 119 -3.10 9.03 1.75
C PHE A 119 -4.51 8.72 2.26
N SER A 120 -4.66 8.38 3.54
CA SER A 120 -5.94 8.05 4.15
C SER A 120 -6.93 9.22 4.14
N LYS A 121 -6.47 10.47 4.16
CA LYS A 121 -7.35 11.66 4.13
C LYS A 121 -8.12 11.76 2.82
N VAL A 122 -7.55 11.28 1.72
CA VAL A 122 -8.22 11.24 0.41
C VAL A 122 -9.44 10.33 0.44
N PHE A 123 -9.41 9.28 1.26
CA PHE A 123 -10.43 8.24 1.33
C PHE A 123 -11.29 8.32 2.60
N GLU A 124 -11.03 9.24 3.52
CA GLU A 124 -11.65 9.26 4.85
C GLU A 124 -13.17 9.48 4.81
N ASN A 125 -13.67 10.12 3.76
CA ASN A 125 -15.10 10.35 3.56
C ASN A 125 -15.85 9.09 3.11
N ASP A 126 -15.17 8.19 2.41
CA ASP A 126 -15.77 6.98 1.83
C ASP A 126 -15.51 5.74 2.70
N PHE A 127 -14.34 5.69 3.36
CA PHE A 127 -13.88 4.52 4.11
C PHE A 127 -13.51 4.84 5.55
N ASP A 128 -13.69 3.85 6.42
CA ASP A 128 -12.96 3.75 7.68
C ASP A 128 -11.55 3.21 7.38
N CYS A 129 -10.58 4.12 7.33
CA CYS A 129 -9.19 3.86 6.99
C CYS A 129 -8.42 3.40 8.23
N ILE A 130 -7.80 2.21 8.12
CA ILE A 130 -7.12 1.54 9.22
C ILE A 130 -5.73 1.11 8.74
N GLY A 131 -4.68 1.65 9.32
CA GLY A 131 -3.31 1.20 9.10
C GLY A 131 -3.04 -0.16 9.71
N VAL A 132 -2.38 -1.05 8.97
CA VAL A 132 -1.86 -2.33 9.46
C VAL A 132 -0.36 -2.18 9.63
N ASP A 133 0.07 -2.01 10.87
CA ASP A 133 1.45 -1.74 11.25
C ASP A 133 2.31 -3.02 11.30
N SER A 134 3.62 -2.83 11.24
CA SER A 134 4.59 -3.94 11.14
C SER A 134 4.66 -4.75 12.44
N PHE A 135 4.17 -5.98 12.39
CA PHE A 135 4.28 -6.92 13.50
C PHE A 135 5.73 -7.09 13.96
N ASN A 136 6.70 -7.17 13.03
CA ASN A 136 8.11 -7.36 13.36
C ASN A 136 8.72 -6.14 14.06
N ILE A 137 8.31 -4.92 13.71
CA ILE A 137 8.78 -3.70 14.40
C ILE A 137 8.18 -3.64 15.81
N LEU A 138 6.89 -3.98 15.94
CA LEU A 138 6.20 -4.00 17.23
C LEU A 138 6.68 -5.14 18.16
N ASN A 139 7.22 -6.22 17.60
CA ASN A 139 7.60 -7.44 18.32
C ASN A 139 9.04 -7.88 17.98
N PRO A 140 10.07 -7.09 18.32
CA PRO A 140 11.45 -7.34 17.88
C PRO A 140 12.07 -8.64 18.43
N LEU A 141 11.49 -9.21 19.50
CA LEU A 141 11.93 -10.50 20.07
C LEU A 141 11.20 -11.72 19.47
N HIS A 142 10.13 -11.50 18.70
CA HIS A 142 9.25 -12.56 18.17
C HIS A 142 8.94 -12.34 16.69
N MET A 143 9.90 -11.83 15.93
CA MET A 143 9.75 -11.56 14.50
C MET A 143 9.55 -12.85 13.70
N THR A 144 8.93 -12.72 12.54
CA THR A 144 8.85 -13.79 11.52
C THR A 144 9.36 -13.30 10.18
N ASP A 145 10.04 -14.17 9.45
CA ASP A 145 10.49 -13.96 8.07
C ASP A 145 9.51 -14.50 7.02
N SER A 146 8.41 -15.11 7.47
CA SER A 146 7.39 -15.72 6.60
C SER A 146 6.32 -14.71 6.23
N LEU A 147 6.19 -14.39 4.94
CA LEU A 147 5.08 -13.56 4.44
C LEU A 147 3.70 -14.18 4.74
N ILE A 148 3.59 -15.49 4.60
CA ILE A 148 2.38 -16.24 4.94
C ILE A 148 2.12 -16.19 6.45
N GLY A 149 3.18 -16.25 7.26
CA GLY A 149 3.10 -16.07 8.71
C GLY A 149 2.57 -14.69 9.09
N LEU A 150 3.10 -13.63 8.49
CA LEU A 150 2.63 -12.25 8.67
C LEU A 150 1.17 -12.09 8.24
N ALA A 151 0.82 -12.54 7.03
CA ALA A 151 -0.54 -12.48 6.53
C ALA A 151 -1.54 -13.19 7.45
N ARG A 152 -1.14 -14.33 8.05
CA ARG A 152 -1.97 -15.05 9.02
C ARG A 152 -2.20 -14.26 10.31
N ILE A 153 -1.14 -13.61 10.82
CA ILE A 153 -1.25 -12.75 12.00
C ILE A 153 -2.22 -11.58 11.70
N TYR A 154 -2.02 -10.90 10.56
CA TYR A 154 -2.86 -9.77 10.17
C TYR A 154 -4.31 -10.18 9.91
N ALA A 155 -4.56 -11.30 9.22
CA ALA A 155 -5.91 -11.83 9.04
C ALA A 155 -6.59 -12.13 10.38
N GLY A 156 -5.85 -12.67 11.35
CA GLY A 156 -6.35 -12.95 12.69
C GLY A 156 -6.76 -11.69 13.46
N GLU A 157 -6.06 -10.59 13.26
CA GLU A 157 -6.43 -9.29 13.83
C GLU A 157 -7.57 -8.60 13.07
N ILE A 158 -7.58 -8.69 11.74
CA ILE A 158 -8.59 -8.01 10.91
C ILE A 158 -9.95 -8.69 11.03
N TYR A 159 -10.00 -10.02 10.99
CA TYR A 159 -11.25 -10.79 10.91
C TYR A 159 -12.30 -10.42 11.98
N PRO A 160 -11.96 -10.32 13.29
CA PRO A 160 -12.93 -9.92 14.32
C PRO A 160 -13.56 -8.53 14.10
N ARG A 161 -12.92 -7.66 13.31
CA ARG A 161 -13.39 -6.30 13.02
C ARG A 161 -14.27 -6.22 11.79
N ILE A 162 -14.25 -7.24 10.95
CA ILE A 162 -14.99 -7.27 9.67
C ILE A 162 -16.03 -8.37 9.58
N MET A 163 -16.04 -9.37 10.48
CA MET A 163 -16.97 -10.50 10.44
C MET A 163 -18.47 -10.12 10.56
N HIS A 164 -18.77 -8.86 10.89
CA HIS A 164 -20.14 -8.32 10.95
C HIS A 164 -20.44 -7.33 9.82
N VAL A 165 -19.43 -6.93 9.05
CA VAL A 165 -19.54 -5.96 7.97
C VAL A 165 -20.12 -6.67 6.75
N LYS A 166 -21.09 -6.03 6.08
CA LYS A 166 -21.73 -6.55 4.86
C LYS A 166 -21.15 -6.00 3.58
N GLU A 167 -20.46 -4.87 3.66
CA GLU A 167 -19.79 -4.24 2.54
C GLU A 167 -18.45 -4.93 2.24
N PRO A 168 -17.98 -4.92 0.98
CA PRO A 168 -16.66 -5.41 0.63
C PRO A 168 -15.57 -4.70 1.45
N VAL A 169 -14.63 -5.49 1.96
CA VAL A 169 -13.45 -4.98 2.66
C VAL A 169 -12.35 -4.72 1.65
N HIS A 170 -11.75 -3.53 1.71
CA HIS A 170 -10.71 -3.11 0.79
C HIS A 170 -9.34 -3.21 1.46
N LEU A 171 -8.37 -3.78 0.76
CA LEU A 171 -7.01 -3.91 1.23
C LEU A 171 -6.08 -3.20 0.25
N CYS A 172 -5.23 -2.34 0.76
CA CYS A 172 -4.21 -1.63 0.01
C CYS A 172 -2.87 -1.79 0.74
N GLY A 173 -1.79 -1.91 -0.01
CA GLY A 173 -0.47 -1.98 0.59
C GLY A 173 0.60 -1.55 -0.40
N TRP A 174 1.63 -0.90 0.10
CA TRP A 174 2.74 -0.44 -0.73
C TRP A 174 3.89 -1.43 -0.67
N SER A 175 4.49 -1.73 -1.83
CA SER A 175 5.67 -2.60 -1.93
C SER A 175 5.39 -3.98 -1.29
N LEU A 176 6.13 -4.36 -0.26
CA LEU A 176 5.90 -5.57 0.53
C LEU A 176 4.45 -5.68 1.02
N GLY A 177 3.87 -4.55 1.45
CA GLY A 177 2.51 -4.46 1.95
C GLY A 177 1.47 -4.94 0.94
N GLY A 178 1.70 -4.75 -0.37
CA GLY A 178 0.78 -5.25 -1.40
C GLY A 178 0.73 -6.77 -1.47
N ARG A 179 1.87 -7.45 -1.32
CA ARG A 179 1.93 -8.92 -1.27
C ARG A 179 1.30 -9.47 0.01
N ILE A 180 1.54 -8.79 1.13
CA ILE A 180 0.92 -9.13 2.42
C ILE A 180 -0.60 -8.96 2.33
N ALA A 181 -1.07 -7.84 1.76
CA ALA A 181 -2.49 -7.55 1.56
C ALA A 181 -3.17 -8.64 0.72
N LEU A 182 -2.56 -9.06 -0.39
CA LEU A 182 -3.10 -10.13 -1.23
C LEU A 182 -3.22 -11.46 -0.49
N GLN A 183 -2.18 -11.87 0.25
CA GLN A 183 -2.23 -13.11 1.04
C GLN A 183 -3.23 -13.02 2.19
N THR A 184 -3.35 -11.83 2.80
CA THR A 184 -4.33 -11.57 3.86
C THR A 184 -5.75 -11.65 3.30
N ALA A 185 -5.99 -11.08 2.12
CA ALA A 185 -7.28 -11.16 1.43
C ALA A 185 -7.69 -12.62 1.21
N ALA A 186 -6.82 -13.45 0.62
CA ALA A 186 -7.09 -14.86 0.41
C ALA A 186 -7.45 -15.60 1.73
N MET A 187 -6.76 -15.28 2.83
CA MET A 187 -7.06 -15.88 4.15
C MET A 187 -8.37 -15.38 4.78
N LEU A 188 -8.80 -14.16 4.43
CA LEU A 188 -10.08 -13.62 4.88
C LEU A 188 -11.23 -14.21 4.04
N GLU A 189 -11.06 -14.31 2.73
CA GLU A 189 -12.02 -14.94 1.81
C GLU A 189 -12.32 -16.40 2.19
N ASP A 190 -11.30 -17.15 2.62
CA ASP A 190 -11.45 -18.52 3.13
C ASP A 190 -12.38 -18.61 4.37
N LYS A 191 -12.66 -17.48 5.04
CA LYS A 191 -13.54 -17.41 6.22
C LYS A 191 -14.98 -17.00 5.89
N GLY A 192 -15.28 -16.67 4.64
CA GLY A 192 -16.57 -16.13 4.18
C GLY A 192 -16.72 -14.63 4.40
#